data_AF-A0A1Z5HC59-F1
#
_entry.id   AF-A0A1Z5HC59-F1
#
_cell.length_a   1.000
_cell.length_b   1.000
_cell.length_c   1.000
_cell.angle_alpha   90.00
_cell.angle_beta   90.00
_cell.angle_gamma   90.00
#
_symmetry.space_group_name_H-M   'P 1'
#
loop_
_entity.id
_entity.type
_entity.pdbx_description
1 polymer ?
#
loop_
_entity_poly.entity_id
_entity_poly.type
_entity_poly.pdbx_seq_one_letter_code
_entity_poly.pdbx_strand_id
1 'polypeptide(L)'
;MTVTAVSDMLLSRIDADRFIKLIKEPALKYIDYSDLAQNPESLILDIRPAAKYNKNHLEGSRNIPFFSLRMFIKELIQEKNKIIIVCEDEKTSDAAAFELIKHRVNALVLTGGMQSIPKDNDEVIDEPEIELTEQIEEINAAEDTELSLQQENQILKADNERLVTELTLFKKQYKLLFRQTEKLKAVLDKLRAAK
;
A
#
# COMPACT_ATOMS: atom_id res chain seq x y z
N MET A 1 6.23 -7.98 24.09
CA MET A 1 7.69 -8.06 23.91
C MET A 1 8.31 -7.15 24.96
N THR A 2 9.28 -7.65 25.73
CA THR A 2 9.92 -6.91 26.81
C THR A 2 11.40 -6.76 26.47
N VAL A 3 11.96 -5.58 26.68
CA VAL A 3 13.39 -5.30 26.46
C VAL A 3 14.00 -4.94 27.82
N THR A 4 15.17 -5.51 28.13
CA THR A 4 15.87 -5.32 29.42
C THR A 4 17.20 -4.62 29.19
N ALA A 5 17.49 -3.59 29.98
CA ALA A 5 18.78 -2.89 29.96
C ALA A 5 19.89 -3.79 30.50
N VAL A 6 21.06 -3.80 29.84
CA VAL A 6 22.25 -4.54 30.29
C VAL A 6 23.21 -3.65 31.10
N SER A 7 22.97 -2.34 31.09
CA SER A 7 23.74 -1.32 31.80
C SER A 7 22.84 -0.18 32.25
N ASP A 8 23.37 0.71 33.08
CA ASP A 8 22.70 1.96 33.46
C ASP A 8 22.44 2.81 32.21
N MET A 9 21.21 3.31 32.07
CA MET A 9 20.80 4.15 30.95
C MET A 9 19.68 5.12 31.35
N LEU A 10 19.58 6.23 30.62
CA LEU A 10 18.45 7.16 30.70
C LEU A 10 17.51 6.89 29.52
N LEU A 11 16.26 6.54 29.83
CA LEU A 11 15.21 6.35 28.83
C LEU A 11 14.40 7.64 28.69
N SER A 12 14.41 8.23 27.50
CA SER A 12 13.52 9.33 27.15
C SER A 12 12.30 8.82 26.41
N ARG A 13 11.10 9.23 26.86
CA ARG A 13 9.83 8.92 26.20
C ARG A 13 9.26 10.19 25.60
N ILE A 14 8.93 10.13 24.31
CA ILE A 14 8.16 11.14 23.60
C ILE A 14 6.76 10.58 23.35
N ASP A 15 5.72 11.37 23.61
CA ASP A 15 4.34 11.04 23.23
C ASP A 15 4.13 11.21 21.72
N ALA A 16 3.01 10.69 21.21
CA ALA A 16 2.72 10.68 19.77
C ALA A 16 2.67 12.09 19.18
N ASP A 17 2.08 13.06 19.87
CA ASP A 17 1.93 14.43 19.37
C ASP A 17 3.29 15.13 19.26
N ARG A 18 4.13 15.00 20.29
CA ARG A 18 5.51 15.49 20.25
C ARG A 18 6.34 14.78 19.19
N PHE A 19 6.15 13.48 18.98
CA PHE A 19 6.84 12.75 17.90
C PHE A 19 6.48 13.34 16.53
N ILE A 20 5.19 13.56 16.29
CA ILE A 20 4.72 14.12 15.03
C ILE A 20 5.34 15.51 14.81
N LYS A 21 5.22 16.41 15.79
CA LYS A 21 5.68 17.79 15.68
C LYS A 21 7.19 17.97 15.62
N LEU A 22 7.94 17.17 16.38
CA LEU A 22 9.40 17.36 16.52
C LEU A 22 10.22 16.49 15.57
N ILE A 23 9.64 15.40 15.05
CA ILE A 23 10.38 14.40 14.28
C ILE A 23 9.76 14.20 12.90
N LYS A 24 8.45 13.91 12.82
CA LYS A 24 7.80 13.59 11.54
C LYS A 24 7.69 14.82 10.64
N GLU A 25 7.01 15.87 11.11
CA GLU A 25 6.74 17.09 10.31
C GLU A 25 8.03 17.77 9.80
N PRO A 26 9.08 17.98 10.62
CA PRO A 26 10.30 18.64 10.13
C PRO A 26 11.11 17.80 9.14
N ALA A 27 10.88 16.48 9.10
CA ALA A 27 11.56 15.59 8.19
C ALA A 27 10.90 15.53 6.81
N LEU A 28 9.58 15.72 6.75
CA LEU A 28 8.82 15.64 5.51
C LEU A 28 9.06 16.89 4.64
N LYS A 29 9.08 16.66 3.33
CA LYS A 29 9.19 17.69 2.32
C LYS A 29 8.08 17.49 1.31
N TYR A 30 7.54 18.59 0.82
CA TYR A 30 6.38 18.61 -0.06
C TYR A 30 6.75 19.24 -1.40
N ILE A 31 6.00 18.87 -2.44
CA ILE A 31 6.07 19.44 -3.77
C ILE A 31 4.66 19.61 -4.31
N ASP A 32 4.38 20.75 -4.94
CA ASP A 32 3.09 20.99 -5.58
C ASP A 32 3.09 20.43 -7.00
N TYR A 33 1.90 20.10 -7.52
CA TYR A 33 1.74 19.53 -8.86
C TYR A 33 2.40 20.39 -9.96
N SER A 34 2.29 21.72 -9.84
CA SER A 34 2.89 22.68 -10.79
C SER A 34 4.42 22.59 -10.88
N ASP A 35 5.08 22.09 -9.84
CA ASP A 35 6.54 22.00 -9.77
C ASP A 35 7.10 20.63 -10.19
N LEU A 36 6.23 19.66 -10.52
CA LEU A 36 6.65 18.33 -10.98
C LEU A 36 7.51 18.42 -12.25
N ALA A 37 7.13 19.29 -13.18
CA ALA A 37 7.85 19.49 -14.44
C ALA A 37 9.31 19.96 -14.25
N GLN A 38 9.62 20.58 -13.11
CA GLN A 38 10.98 21.02 -12.77
C GLN A 38 11.84 19.88 -12.20
N ASN A 39 11.27 18.68 -12.03
CA ASN A 39 11.91 17.53 -11.42
C ASN A 39 11.82 16.27 -12.33
N PRO A 40 12.17 16.35 -13.63
CA PRO A 40 11.90 15.30 -14.63
C PRO A 40 12.64 13.97 -14.37
N GLU A 41 13.79 14.02 -13.68
CA GLU A 41 14.57 12.84 -13.31
C GLU A 41 13.97 12.08 -12.11
N SER A 42 12.95 12.63 -11.44
CA SER A 42 12.41 12.04 -10.21
C SER A 42 11.53 10.84 -10.52
N LEU A 43 11.64 9.81 -9.68
CA LEU A 43 10.71 8.69 -9.72
C LEU A 43 9.40 9.11 -9.06
N ILE A 44 8.31 9.12 -9.82
CA ILE A 44 6.97 9.29 -9.24
C ILE A 44 6.48 7.92 -8.77
N LEU A 45 6.25 7.78 -7.47
CA LEU A 45 5.83 6.54 -6.83
C LEU A 45 4.37 6.64 -6.39
N ASP A 46 3.48 5.98 -7.12
CA ASP A 46 2.06 5.89 -6.74
C ASP A 46 1.85 4.73 -5.77
N ILE A 47 1.42 5.05 -4.56
CA ILE A 47 1.20 4.07 -3.49
C ILE A 47 -0.26 3.64 -3.32
N ARG A 48 -1.15 4.04 -4.23
CA ARG A 48 -2.55 3.62 -4.26
C ARG A 48 -2.67 2.16 -4.71
N PRO A 49 -3.84 1.52 -4.51
CA PRO A 49 -4.11 0.20 -5.06
C PRO A 49 -3.96 0.19 -6.59
N ALA A 50 -3.42 -0.89 -7.15
CA ALA A 50 -3.23 -1.06 -8.59
C ALA A 50 -4.50 -0.78 -9.42
N ALA A 51 -5.68 -1.17 -8.92
CA ALA A 51 -6.95 -0.89 -9.59
C ALA A 51 -7.27 0.62 -9.74
N LYS A 52 -6.77 1.49 -8.84
CA LYS A 52 -6.90 2.94 -9.00
C LYS A 52 -5.85 3.50 -9.95
N TYR A 53 -4.62 3.01 -9.82
CA TYR A 53 -3.52 3.36 -10.71
C TYR A 53 -3.86 3.07 -12.17
N ASN A 54 -4.33 1.86 -12.48
CA ASN A 54 -4.69 1.43 -13.82
C ASN A 54 -5.85 2.24 -14.43
N LYS A 55 -6.70 2.87 -13.61
CA LYS A 55 -7.79 3.73 -14.09
C LYS A 55 -7.30 5.11 -14.49
N ASN A 56 -6.40 5.70 -13.69
CA ASN A 56 -5.78 6.98 -13.94
C ASN A 56 -4.57 7.14 -13.01
N HIS A 57 -3.44 7.55 -13.55
CA HIS A 57 -2.19 7.80 -12.85
C HIS A 57 -1.39 8.89 -13.55
N LEU A 58 -0.37 9.41 -12.87
CA LEU A 58 0.57 10.35 -13.47
C LEU A 58 1.44 9.61 -14.50
N GLU A 59 1.66 10.21 -15.66
CA GLU A 59 2.54 9.64 -16.68
C GLU A 59 3.96 9.41 -16.13
N GLY A 60 4.58 8.30 -16.51
CA GLY A 60 5.91 7.91 -16.04
C GLY A 60 5.97 7.51 -14.56
N SER A 61 4.84 7.47 -13.86
CA SER A 61 4.83 6.97 -12.48
C SER A 61 4.97 5.45 -12.42
N ARG A 62 5.30 4.95 -11.23
CA ARG A 62 5.41 3.53 -10.91
C ARG A 62 4.48 3.22 -9.75
N ASN A 63 3.68 2.16 -9.88
CA ASN A 63 2.82 1.71 -8.78
C ASN A 63 3.55 0.76 -7.83
N ILE A 64 3.62 1.13 -6.55
CA ILE A 64 3.94 0.22 -5.45
C ILE A 64 2.92 0.47 -4.33
N PRO A 65 1.84 -0.32 -4.25
CA PRO A 65 0.81 -0.11 -3.24
C PRO A 65 1.39 -0.04 -1.83
N PHE A 66 0.85 0.85 -1.00
CA PHE A 66 1.40 1.15 0.33
C PHE A 66 1.65 -0.11 1.21
N PHE A 67 0.77 -1.11 1.12
CA PHE A 67 0.90 -2.36 1.88
C PHE A 67 2.13 -3.19 1.47
N SER A 68 2.58 -3.03 0.23
CA SER A 68 3.76 -3.71 -0.32
C SER A 68 5.05 -2.90 -0.16
N LEU A 69 4.98 -1.60 0.17
CA LEU A 69 6.12 -0.67 0.17
C LEU A 69 7.35 -1.22 0.91
N ARG A 70 7.14 -1.87 2.07
CA ARG A 70 8.24 -2.46 2.87
C ARG A 70 9.05 -3.52 2.13
N MET A 71 8.41 -4.27 1.22
CA MET A 71 9.08 -5.30 0.43
C MET A 71 10.04 -4.70 -0.60
N PHE A 72 9.77 -3.47 -1.04
CA PHE A 72 10.53 -2.77 -2.08
C PHE A 72 11.58 -1.80 -1.52
N ILE A 73 11.71 -1.65 -0.19
CA ILE A 73 12.66 -0.70 0.42
C ILE A 73 14.09 -0.91 -0.07
N LYS A 74 14.55 -2.16 -0.19
CA LYS A 74 15.92 -2.45 -0.67
C LYS A 74 16.18 -1.94 -2.08
N GLU A 75 15.15 -1.97 -2.92
CA GLU A 75 15.20 -1.46 -4.29
C GLU A 75 15.14 0.08 -4.27
N LEU A 76 14.20 0.65 -3.52
CA LEU A 76 14.02 2.11 -3.42
C LEU A 76 15.22 2.82 -2.77
N ILE A 77 16.02 2.13 -1.96
CA ILE A 77 17.29 2.66 -1.44
C ILE A 77 18.33 2.85 -2.55
N GLN A 78 18.24 2.08 -3.63
CA GLN A 78 19.17 2.18 -4.77
C GLN A 78 18.77 3.30 -5.75
N GLU A 79 17.56 3.84 -5.60
CA GLU A 79 17.11 4.98 -6.39
C GLU A 79 17.97 6.21 -6.07
N LYS A 80 18.66 6.73 -7.09
CA LYS A 80 19.57 7.86 -6.94
C LYS A 80 18.81 9.17 -7.01
N ASN A 81 17.72 9.18 -7.75
CA ASN A 81 16.92 10.37 -7.95
C ASN A 81 15.94 10.56 -6.79
N LYS A 82 15.29 11.72 -6.76
CA LYS A 82 14.24 11.99 -5.77
C LYS A 82 13.06 11.06 -6.05
N ILE A 83 12.40 10.60 -4.98
CA ILE A 83 11.15 9.86 -5.08
C ILE A 83 10.02 10.79 -4.68
N ILE A 84 9.08 11.04 -5.59
CA ILE A 84 7.88 11.84 -5.33
C ILE A 84 6.73 10.87 -5.10
N ILE A 85 6.21 10.83 -3.87
CA ILE A 85 5.19 9.87 -3.46
C ILE A 85 3.80 10.47 -3.62
N VAL A 86 2.95 9.77 -4.36
CA VAL A 86 1.55 10.16 -4.58
C VAL A 86 0.58 9.11 -4.03
N CYS A 87 -0.44 9.58 -3.32
CA CYS A 87 -1.58 8.78 -2.91
C CYS A 87 -2.89 9.52 -3.28
N GLU A 88 -4.02 9.16 -2.68
CA GLU A 88 -5.29 9.82 -2.99
C GLU A 88 -5.32 11.27 -2.49
N ASP A 89 -5.03 11.48 -1.20
CA ASP A 89 -5.29 12.72 -0.46
C ASP A 89 -4.14 13.07 0.50
N GLU A 90 -2.88 12.79 0.10
CA GLU A 90 -1.63 13.08 0.84
C GLU A 90 -1.37 12.24 2.11
N LYS A 91 -2.41 11.91 2.91
CA LYS A 91 -2.27 11.31 4.26
C LYS A 91 -1.42 10.04 4.32
N THR A 92 -1.54 9.18 3.32
CA THR A 92 -0.79 7.92 3.27
C THR A 92 0.63 8.15 2.73
N SER A 93 0.80 9.12 1.83
CA SER A 93 2.12 9.51 1.30
C SER A 93 3.02 10.03 2.40
N ASP A 94 2.48 10.76 3.37
CA ASP A 94 3.15 11.21 4.58
C ASP A 94 3.83 10.07 5.35
N ALA A 95 3.11 8.97 5.55
CA ALA A 95 3.63 7.80 6.25
C ALA A 95 4.68 7.06 5.41
N ALA A 96 4.44 6.94 4.10
CA ALA A 96 5.38 6.32 3.16
C ALA A 96 6.70 7.11 3.06
N ALA A 97 6.62 8.43 2.91
CA ALA A 97 7.77 9.31 2.84
C ALA A 97 8.59 9.25 4.12
N PHE A 98 7.93 9.27 5.28
CA PHE A 98 8.63 9.11 6.55
C PHE A 98 9.33 7.76 6.66
N GLU A 99 8.74 6.68 6.16
CA GLU A 99 9.38 5.36 6.12
C GLU A 99 10.64 5.37 5.22
N LEU A 100 10.54 5.96 4.01
CA LEU A 100 11.67 6.08 3.10
C LEU A 100 12.81 6.96 3.66
N ILE A 101 12.47 8.08 4.33
CA ILE A 101 13.45 9.00 4.94
C ILE A 101 14.25 8.31 6.05
N LYS A 102 13.64 7.43 6.86
CA LYS A 102 14.37 6.62 7.86
C LYS A 102 15.47 5.79 7.22
N HIS A 103 15.27 5.37 5.97
CA HIS A 103 16.22 4.61 5.17
C HIS A 103 17.14 5.49 4.31
N ARG A 104 17.20 6.81 4.57
CA ARG A 104 18.03 7.79 3.86
C ARG A 104 17.66 7.99 2.39
N VAL A 105 16.45 7.61 2.00
CA VAL A 105 15.93 7.87 0.65
C VAL A 105 15.41 9.30 0.57
N ASN A 106 15.71 10.00 -0.53
CA ASN A 106 15.27 11.38 -0.76
C ASN A 106 13.82 11.39 -1.26
N ALA A 107 12.88 11.38 -0.32
CA ALA A 107 11.43 11.34 -0.61
C ALA A 107 10.77 12.72 -0.45
N LEU A 108 9.87 13.03 -1.37
CA LEU A 108 8.97 14.19 -1.38
C LEU A 108 7.53 13.68 -1.41
N VAL A 109 6.61 14.44 -0.81
CA VAL A 109 5.17 14.16 -0.86
C VAL A 109 4.53 15.11 -1.86
N LEU A 110 3.73 14.58 -2.79
CA LEU A 110 2.90 15.42 -3.66
C LEU A 110 1.75 16.01 -2.84
N THR A 111 1.75 17.34 -2.68
CA THR A 111 0.72 18.08 -1.93
C THR A 111 -0.67 17.78 -2.51
N GLY A 112 -1.61 17.39 -1.66
CA GLY A 112 -2.99 17.05 -2.06
C GLY A 112 -3.15 15.73 -2.83
N GLY A 113 -2.07 14.98 -3.09
CA GLY A 113 -2.13 13.69 -3.78
C GLY A 113 -2.70 13.79 -5.21
N MET A 114 -3.41 12.76 -5.66
CA MET A 114 -4.05 12.78 -6.99
C MET A 114 -5.20 13.77 -7.11
N GLN A 115 -5.75 14.25 -5.98
CA GLN A 115 -6.84 15.23 -5.98
C GLN A 115 -6.38 16.64 -6.36
N SER A 116 -5.09 16.95 -6.23
CA SER A 116 -4.53 18.25 -6.61
C SER A 116 -4.22 18.37 -8.10
N ILE A 117 -4.28 17.25 -8.83
CA ILE A 117 -4.05 17.22 -10.27
C ILE A 117 -5.28 17.83 -10.97
N PRO A 118 -5.11 18.87 -11.80
CA PRO A 118 -6.17 19.37 -12.65
C PRO A 118 -6.74 18.22 -13.46
N LYS A 119 -8.03 17.96 -13.30
CA LYS A 119 -8.76 17.15 -14.26
C LYS A 119 -8.95 18.07 -15.44
N ASP A 120 -8.20 17.85 -16.52
CA ASP A 120 -8.57 18.45 -17.78
C ASP A 120 -10.03 18.07 -18.02
N ASN A 121 -10.92 19.08 -18.09
CA ASN A 121 -12.23 18.86 -18.66
C ASN A 121 -11.95 18.30 -20.05
N ASP A 122 -12.41 17.09 -20.33
CA ASP A 122 -12.33 16.45 -21.64
C ASP A 122 -12.83 17.44 -22.72
N GLU A 123 -11.91 18.19 -23.32
CA GLU A 123 -12.10 18.63 -24.69
C GLU A 123 -12.10 17.33 -25.49
N VAL A 124 -13.28 17.00 -26.00
CA VAL A 124 -13.49 16.01 -27.04
C VAL A 124 -12.58 16.41 -28.20
N ILE A 125 -11.39 15.82 -28.25
CA ILE A 125 -10.56 15.84 -29.43
C ILE A 125 -11.08 14.68 -30.28
N ASP A 126 -11.92 15.01 -31.25
CA ASP A 126 -12.15 14.18 -32.43
C ASP A 126 -10.77 13.93 -33.07
N GLU A 127 -10.16 12.77 -32.81
CA GLU A 127 -8.97 12.36 -33.55
C GLU A 127 -9.38 11.90 -34.96
N PRO A 128 -8.67 12.36 -36.01
CA PRO A 128 -8.99 12.01 -37.38
C PRO A 128 -8.55 10.57 -37.68
N GLU A 129 -9.42 9.88 -38.41
CA GLU A 129 -9.24 8.54 -38.96
C GLU A 129 -8.02 8.50 -39.90
N ILE A 130 -7.01 7.69 -39.58
CA ILE A 130 -5.99 7.22 -40.53
C ILE A 130 -5.91 5.68 -40.42
N GLU A 131 -6.47 5.01 -41.42
CA GLU A 131 -6.29 3.58 -41.69
C GLU A 131 -4.84 3.27 -42.09
N LEU A 132 -4.21 2.26 -41.47
CA LEU A 132 -3.20 1.40 -42.11
C LEU A 132 -3.15 0.03 -41.41
N THR A 133 -4.07 -0.84 -41.81
CA THR A 133 -3.94 -2.27 -42.21
C THR A 133 -2.89 -3.24 -41.61
N GLU A 134 -2.09 -2.92 -40.59
CA GLU A 134 -1.15 -3.85 -39.95
C GLU A 134 -1.58 -4.34 -38.55
N GLN A 135 -2.66 -3.81 -37.98
CA GLN A 135 -3.07 -4.08 -36.58
C GLN A 135 -4.03 -5.26 -36.36
N ILE A 136 -4.41 -6.02 -37.40
CA ILE A 136 -5.45 -7.07 -37.27
C ILE A 136 -4.97 -8.31 -36.49
N GLU A 137 -3.65 -8.56 -36.37
CA GLU A 137 -3.15 -9.70 -35.59
C GLU A 137 -2.96 -9.41 -34.10
N GLU A 138 -2.63 -8.18 -33.69
CA GLU A 138 -2.41 -7.84 -32.26
C GLU A 138 -3.71 -7.58 -31.47
N ILE A 139 -4.78 -7.11 -32.14
CA ILE A 139 -6.08 -6.86 -31.50
C ILE A 139 -6.73 -8.17 -31.01
N ASN A 140 -6.60 -9.25 -31.79
CA ASN A 140 -7.15 -10.56 -31.42
C ASN A 140 -6.42 -11.18 -30.20
N ALA A 141 -5.10 -10.97 -30.08
CA ALA A 141 -4.32 -11.48 -28.95
C ALA A 141 -4.57 -10.69 -27.65
N ALA A 142 -4.83 -9.38 -27.76
CA ALA A 142 -5.13 -8.52 -26.62
C ALA A 142 -6.52 -8.80 -26.01
N GLU A 143 -7.55 -9.03 -26.84
CA GLU A 143 -8.90 -9.38 -26.37
C GLU A 143 -8.95 -10.75 -25.68
N ASP A 144 -8.24 -11.75 -26.23
CA ASP A 144 -8.12 -13.08 -25.62
C ASP A 144 -7.39 -13.02 -24.27
N THR A 145 -6.37 -12.16 -24.15
CA THR A 145 -5.62 -11.96 -22.92
C THR A 145 -6.48 -11.25 -21.87
N GLU A 146 -7.24 -10.22 -22.26
CA GLU A 146 -8.12 -9.49 -21.34
C GLU A 146 -9.26 -10.38 -20.83
N LEU A 147 -9.88 -11.20 -21.68
CA LEU A 147 -10.92 -12.14 -21.29
C LEU A 147 -10.39 -13.21 -20.32
N SER A 148 -9.18 -13.72 -20.57
CA SER A 148 -8.50 -14.67 -19.68
C SER A 148 -8.20 -14.07 -18.30
N LEU A 149 -7.67 -12.85 -18.26
CA LEU A 149 -7.39 -12.12 -17.02
C LEU A 149 -8.67 -11.78 -16.24
N GLN A 150 -9.77 -11.47 -16.93
CA GLN A 150 -11.07 -11.24 -16.30
C GLN A 150 -11.63 -12.52 -15.67
N GLN A 151 -11.50 -13.67 -16.34
CA GLN A 151 -11.89 -14.97 -15.79
C GLN A 151 -11.05 -15.36 -14.57
N GLU A 152 -9.73 -15.19 -14.63
CA GLU A 152 -8.84 -15.46 -13.51
C GLU A 152 -9.20 -14.60 -12.28
N ASN A 153 -9.48 -13.31 -12.50
CA ASN A 153 -9.92 -12.41 -11.42
C ASN A 153 -11.28 -12.82 -10.81
N GLN A 154 -12.20 -13.38 -11.58
CA GLN A 154 -13.46 -13.90 -11.06
C GLN A 154 -13.24 -15.16 -10.20
N ILE A 155 -12.37 -16.07 -10.65
CA ILE A 155 -11.99 -17.27 -9.90
C ILE A 155 -11.32 -16.88 -8.58
N LEU A 156 -10.35 -15.96 -8.62
CA LEU A 156 -9.67 -15.47 -7.43
C LEU A 156 -10.61 -14.79 -6.43
N LYS A 157 -11.64 -14.07 -6.91
CA LYS A 157 -12.66 -13.50 -6.03
C LYS A 157 -13.48 -14.59 -5.35
N ALA A 158 -13.92 -15.61 -6.10
CA ALA A 158 -14.66 -16.73 -5.54
C ALA A 158 -13.85 -17.50 -4.48
N ASP A 159 -12.57 -17.74 -4.74
CA ASP A 159 -11.67 -18.40 -3.78
C ASP A 159 -11.45 -17.56 -2.52
N ASN A 160 -11.30 -16.25 -2.66
CA ASN A 160 -11.21 -15.36 -1.50
C ASN A 160 -12.47 -15.40 -0.64
N GLU A 161 -13.66 -15.39 -1.25
CA GLU A 161 -14.92 -15.52 -0.52
C GLU A 161 -15.03 -16.89 0.19
N ARG A 162 -14.61 -17.97 -0.48
CA ARG A 162 -14.54 -19.31 0.09
C ARG A 162 -13.62 -19.37 1.30
N LEU A 163 -12.39 -18.87 1.16
CA LEU A 163 -11.39 -18.83 2.23
C LEU A 163 -11.84 -17.97 3.41
N VAL A 164 -12.46 -16.82 3.16
CA VAL A 164 -13.04 -15.97 4.22
C VAL A 164 -14.10 -16.75 4.98
N THR A 165 -14.98 -17.46 4.27
CA THR A 165 -16.03 -18.28 4.88
C THR A 165 -15.44 -19.41 5.73
N GLU A 166 -14.46 -20.16 5.21
CA GLU A 166 -13.74 -21.20 5.94
C GLU A 166 -13.06 -20.62 7.20
N LEU A 167 -12.40 -19.48 7.09
CA LEU A 167 -11.74 -18.81 8.20
C LEU A 167 -12.76 -18.40 9.28
N THR A 168 -13.93 -17.90 8.90
CA THR A 168 -15.00 -17.60 9.87
C THR A 168 -15.53 -18.87 10.56
N LEU A 169 -15.65 -19.98 9.84
CA LEU A 169 -16.08 -21.26 10.38
C LEU A 169 -15.04 -21.81 11.37
N PHE A 170 -13.77 -21.83 10.99
CA PHE A 170 -12.67 -22.26 11.86
C PHE A 170 -12.56 -21.41 13.11
N LYS A 171 -12.74 -20.08 13.02
CA LYS A 171 -12.80 -19.20 14.20
C LYS A 171 -13.94 -19.59 15.15
N LYS A 172 -15.12 -19.93 14.63
CA LYS A 172 -16.25 -20.40 15.45
C LYS A 172 -15.94 -21.74 16.12
N GLN A 173 -15.40 -22.70 15.36
CA GLN A 173 -15.01 -24.02 15.88
C GLN A 173 -13.95 -23.89 16.98
N TYR A 174 -12.91 -23.09 16.73
CA TYR A 174 -11.86 -22.81 17.71
C TYR A 174 -12.44 -22.24 19.02
N LYS A 175 -13.37 -21.28 18.92
CA LYS A 175 -14.02 -20.69 20.11
C LYS A 175 -14.83 -21.72 20.91
N LEU A 176 -15.50 -22.65 20.24
CA LEU A 176 -16.22 -23.74 20.90
C LEU A 176 -15.26 -24.72 21.58
N LEU A 177 -14.22 -25.13 20.88
CA LEU A 177 -13.20 -26.04 21.40
C LEU A 177 -12.49 -25.42 22.61
N PHE A 178 -12.09 -24.15 22.52
CA PHE A 178 -11.47 -23.42 23.62
C PHE A 178 -12.35 -23.39 24.89
N ARG A 179 -13.67 -23.22 24.73
CA ARG A 179 -14.61 -23.29 25.87
C ARG A 179 -14.68 -24.69 26.48
N GLN A 180 -14.62 -25.73 25.65
CA GLN A 180 -14.60 -27.11 26.13
C GLN A 180 -13.30 -27.42 26.87
N THR A 181 -12.15 -26.98 26.36
CA THR A 181 -10.85 -27.18 27.00
C THR A 181 -10.77 -26.47 28.36
N GLU A 182 -11.28 -25.25 28.47
CA GLU A 182 -11.34 -24.53 29.75
C GLU A 182 -12.25 -25.23 30.77
N LYS A 183 -13.42 -25.74 30.34
CA LYS A 183 -14.29 -26.55 31.20
C LYS A 183 -13.59 -27.82 31.68
N LEU A 184 -12.90 -28.53 30.78
CA LEU A 184 -12.20 -29.76 31.11
C LEU A 184 -11.03 -29.50 32.08
N LYS A 185 -10.29 -28.41 31.86
CA LYS A 185 -9.23 -27.95 32.76
C LYS A 185 -9.76 -27.67 34.17
N ALA A 186 -10.89 -26.96 34.27
CA ALA A 186 -11.53 -26.71 35.56
C ALA A 186 -11.99 -27.99 36.29
N VAL A 187 -12.45 -29.01 35.54
CA VAL A 187 -12.78 -30.33 36.11
C VAL A 187 -11.51 -31.05 36.59
N LEU A 188 -10.44 -31.02 35.79
CA LEU A 188 -9.16 -31.63 36.12
C LEU A 188 -8.55 -31.00 37.39
N ASP A 189 -8.60 -29.69 37.51
CA ASP A 189 -8.10 -28.95 38.68
C ASP A 189 -8.90 -29.31 39.95
N LYS A 190 -10.22 -29.45 39.83
CA LYS A 190 -11.07 -29.95 40.94
C LYS A 190 -10.71 -31.38 41.35
N LEU A 191 -10.46 -32.28 40.39
CA LEU A 191 -10.05 -33.66 40.67
C LEU A 191 -8.67 -33.74 41.33
N ARG A 192 -7.73 -32.86 40.94
CA ARG A 192 -6.41 -32.74 41.56
C ARG A 192 -6.47 -32.18 42.98
N ALA A 193 -7.40 -31.27 43.26
CA ALA A 193 -7.60 -30.70 44.59
C ALA A 193 -8.36 -31.63 45.56
N ALA A 194 -9.04 -32.66 45.04
CA ALA A 194 -9.79 -33.64 45.82
C ALA A 194 -8.98 -34.89 46.21
N LYS A 195 -7.67 -34.91 45.93
CA LYS A 195 -6.73 -35.99 46.24
C LYS A 195 -5.62 -35.47 47.15
#